data_AF-A0A1V5LA18-F1
#
_entry.id   AF-A0A1V5LA18-F1
#
_cell.length_a   1.000
_cell.length_b   1.000
_cell.length_c   1.000
_cell.angle_alpha   90.00
_cell.angle_beta   90.00
_cell.angle_gamma   90.00
#
_symmetry.space_group_name_H-M   'P 1'
#
loop_
_entity.id
_entity.type
_entity.pdbx_description
1 polymer ?
#
loop_
_entity_poly.entity_id
_entity_poly.type
_entity_poly.pdbx_seq_one_letter_code
_entity_poly.pdbx_strand_id
1 'polypeptide(L)'
;MGSLEVDAEGRVIGYGTEIGAFIRLDDLQAGYAFGQIDRAVIMSPQKVNARVVLPVTTLDEVLRGYPIDLMLYANNYELVDGEHPIVEELQTPEEALAVFRAGATMSKGTTSATGLVHTYFANIFGAPQYRELHEPLAEQVFQSAFRSGVFVGQLRTRLGVPGCEASGPKEAAEELFRRIAGV
;
A
#
# COMPACT_ATOMS: atom_id res chain seq x y z
N MET A 1 1.46 2.79 -8.56
CA MET A 1 1.16 4.01 -7.77
C MET A 1 -0.24 4.48 -8.11
N GLY A 2 -0.82 5.41 -7.35
CA GLY A 2 -2.16 5.93 -7.63
C GLY A 2 -2.43 7.30 -7.00
N SER A 3 -3.58 7.87 -7.33
CA SER A 3 -4.09 9.13 -6.78
C SER A 3 -5.54 8.97 -6.34
N LEU A 4 -5.96 9.80 -5.38
CA LEU A 4 -7.32 9.82 -4.85
C LEU A 4 -7.99 11.16 -5.16
N GLU A 5 -9.28 11.11 -5.43
CA GLU A 5 -10.17 12.26 -5.61
C GLU A 5 -11.40 12.07 -4.74
N VAL A 6 -12.00 13.16 -4.26
CA VAL A 6 -13.35 13.16 -3.71
C VAL A 6 -14.29 13.67 -4.79
N ASP A 7 -15.19 12.83 -5.28
CA ASP A 7 -16.12 13.20 -6.36
C ASP A 7 -17.23 14.15 -5.90
N ALA A 8 -18.08 14.57 -6.84
CA ALA A 8 -19.18 15.49 -6.58
C ALA A 8 -20.24 14.91 -5.61
N GLU A 9 -20.34 13.59 -5.51
CA GLU A 9 -21.21 12.91 -4.55
C GLU A 9 -20.53 12.68 -3.19
N GLY A 10 -19.27 13.11 -3.04
CA GLY A 10 -18.49 13.01 -1.81
C GLY A 10 -17.92 11.63 -1.55
N ARG A 11 -17.83 10.76 -2.56
CA ARG A 11 -17.18 9.43 -2.51
C ARG A 11 -15.70 9.56 -2.84
N VAL A 12 -14.89 8.66 -2.29
CA VAL A 12 -13.46 8.59 -2.62
C VAL A 12 -13.27 7.71 -3.85
N ILE A 13 -12.69 8.29 -4.90
CA ILE A 13 -12.38 7.63 -6.17
C ILE A 13 -10.87 7.47 -6.29
N GLY A 14 -10.42 6.26 -6.62
CA GLY A 14 -9.02 5.95 -6.89
C GLY A 14 -8.71 5.82 -8.37
N TYR A 15 -7.56 6.37 -8.77
CA TYR A 15 -7.01 6.26 -10.12
C TYR A 15 -5.61 5.66 -10.08
N GLY A 16 -5.26 4.89 -11.10
CA GLY A 16 -3.88 4.45 -11.32
C GLY A 16 -3.06 5.54 -12.00
N THR A 17 -1.77 5.59 -11.72
CA THR A 17 -0.84 6.53 -12.39
C THR A 17 0.18 5.85 -13.30
N GLU A 18 0.14 4.51 -13.40
CA GLU A 18 1.12 3.70 -14.12
C GLU A 18 0.45 2.54 -14.85
N ILE A 19 0.83 2.31 -16.11
CA ILE A 19 0.31 1.20 -16.95
C ILE A 19 1.17 -0.07 -16.89
N GLY A 20 2.27 -0.02 -16.14
CA GLY A 20 3.23 -1.10 -15.98
C GLY A 20 3.76 -1.19 -14.56
N ALA A 21 4.54 -2.24 -14.30
CA ALA A 21 5.15 -2.49 -13.01
C ALA A 21 6.69 -2.45 -13.13
N PHE A 22 7.32 -1.81 -12.15
CA PHE A 22 8.78 -1.82 -11.96
C PHE A 22 9.13 -2.53 -10.66
N ILE A 23 9.39 -3.83 -10.76
CA ILE A 23 9.52 -4.72 -9.61
C ILE A 23 10.89 -5.37 -9.56
N ARG A 24 11.27 -5.90 -8.40
CA ARG A 24 12.49 -6.71 -8.28
C ARG A 24 12.25 -8.04 -8.97
N LEU A 25 13.26 -8.50 -9.70
CA LEU A 25 13.22 -9.79 -10.37
C LEU A 25 13.12 -10.93 -9.34
N ASP A 26 13.78 -10.78 -8.19
CA ASP A 26 13.79 -11.78 -7.11
C ASP A 26 12.44 -11.94 -6.40
N ASP A 27 11.55 -10.94 -6.50
CA ASP A 27 10.19 -10.99 -5.94
C ASP A 27 9.20 -11.73 -6.85
N LEU A 28 9.57 -11.97 -8.11
CA LEU A 28 8.71 -12.69 -9.04
C LEU A 28 8.83 -14.19 -8.85
N GLN A 29 7.69 -14.87 -8.85
CA GLN A 29 7.69 -16.31 -9.08
C GLN A 29 8.34 -16.58 -10.44
N ALA A 30 9.30 -17.50 -10.46
CA ALA A 30 10.08 -17.80 -11.66
C ALA A 30 9.19 -18.02 -12.89
N GLY A 31 8.07 -18.74 -12.74
CA GLY A 31 7.11 -18.99 -13.83
C GLY A 31 6.42 -17.74 -14.40
N TYR A 32 6.16 -16.73 -13.58
CA TYR A 32 5.53 -15.49 -14.03
C TYR A 32 6.48 -14.65 -14.89
N ALA A 33 7.75 -14.53 -14.47
CA ALA A 33 8.77 -13.80 -15.22
C ALA A 33 9.01 -14.40 -16.61
N PHE A 34 9.06 -15.74 -16.72
CA PHE A 34 9.20 -16.42 -18.01
C PHE A 34 7.96 -16.28 -18.90
N GLY A 35 6.77 -16.28 -18.32
CA GLY A 35 5.51 -16.13 -19.06
C GLY A 35 5.29 -14.74 -19.66
N GLN A 36 6.05 -13.74 -19.23
CA GLN A 36 5.99 -12.36 -19.75
C GLN A 36 7.30 -11.90 -20.39
N ILE A 37 8.25 -12.83 -20.61
CA ILE A 37 9.63 -12.48 -21.00
C ILE A 37 9.71 -11.80 -22.36
N ASP A 38 8.77 -12.09 -23.26
CA ASP A 38 8.63 -11.49 -24.59
C ASP A 38 8.24 -10.00 -24.52
N ARG A 39 7.64 -9.58 -23.40
CA ARG A 39 7.17 -8.20 -23.15
C ARG A 39 7.92 -7.52 -22.01
N ALA A 40 8.94 -8.18 -21.45
CA ALA A 40 9.69 -7.73 -20.29
C ALA A 40 10.99 -7.04 -20.68
N VAL A 41 11.33 -5.96 -19.98
CA VAL A 41 12.69 -5.40 -20.00
C VAL A 41 13.38 -5.76 -18.70
N ILE A 42 14.34 -6.68 -18.75
CA ILE A 42 15.14 -7.11 -17.60
C ILE A 42 16.38 -6.21 -17.48
N MET A 43 16.57 -5.64 -16.29
CA MET A 43 17.62 -4.68 -16.00
C MET A 43 18.58 -5.24 -14.95
N SER A 44 19.87 -5.30 -15.31
CA SER A 44 20.95 -5.75 -14.42
C SER A 44 20.68 -7.11 -13.74
N PRO A 45 20.34 -8.18 -14.49
CA PRO A 45 19.98 -9.49 -13.92
C PRO A 45 21.07 -10.11 -13.03
N GLN A 46 22.32 -9.69 -13.19
CA GLN A 46 23.47 -10.13 -12.40
C GLN A 46 23.60 -9.46 -11.02
N LYS A 47 22.73 -8.50 -10.66
CA LYS A 47 22.79 -7.78 -9.38
C LYS A 47 21.66 -8.21 -8.44
N VAL A 48 21.89 -8.11 -7.13
CA VAL A 48 20.92 -8.42 -6.04
C VAL A 48 19.68 -7.51 -6.03
N ASN A 49 19.66 -6.46 -6.85
CA ASN A 49 18.50 -5.60 -7.06
C ASN A 49 18.19 -5.54 -8.56
N ALA A 50 18.25 -6.68 -9.23
CA ALA A 50 17.79 -6.85 -10.60
C ALA A 50 16.33 -6.42 -10.68
N ARG A 51 15.98 -5.69 -11.74
CA ARG A 51 14.64 -5.14 -11.93
C ARG A 51 14.06 -5.65 -13.23
N VAL A 52 12.74 -5.69 -13.27
CA VAL A 52 12.01 -5.96 -14.50
C VAL A 52 10.91 -4.93 -14.67
N VAL A 53 10.78 -4.43 -15.89
CA VAL A 53 9.67 -3.58 -16.33
C VAL A 53 8.71 -4.43 -17.13
N LEU A 54 7.44 -4.45 -16.73
CA LEU A 54 6.38 -5.24 -17.36
C LEU A 54 5.16 -4.36 -17.67
N PRO A 55 4.54 -4.46 -18.86
CA PRO A 55 3.22 -3.90 -19.08
C PRO A 55 2.18 -4.70 -18.27
N VAL A 56 1.33 -4.01 -17.51
CA VAL A 56 0.35 -4.66 -16.63
C VAL A 56 -1.08 -4.35 -17.07
N THR A 57 -1.35 -3.12 -17.50
CA THR A 57 -2.70 -2.67 -17.83
C THR A 57 -2.68 -1.59 -18.91
N THR A 58 -3.86 -1.06 -19.26
CA THR A 58 -4.03 -0.01 -20.28
C THR A 58 -4.18 1.37 -19.65
N LEU A 59 -4.00 2.41 -20.47
CA LEU A 59 -4.23 3.79 -20.03
C LEU A 59 -5.70 4.02 -19.64
N ASP A 60 -6.64 3.49 -20.42
CA ASP A 60 -8.08 3.62 -20.14
C ASP A 60 -8.44 3.01 -18.78
N GLU A 61 -7.82 1.88 -18.43
CA GLU A 61 -8.07 1.21 -17.14
C GLU A 61 -7.60 2.05 -15.95
N VAL A 62 -6.42 2.68 -16.05
CA VAL A 62 -5.88 3.47 -14.93
C VAL A 62 -6.59 4.82 -14.77
N LEU A 63 -7.10 5.39 -15.87
CA LEU A 63 -7.82 6.67 -15.87
C LEU A 63 -9.31 6.52 -15.55
N ARG A 64 -9.85 5.31 -15.52
CA ARG A 64 -11.30 5.07 -15.37
C ARG A 64 -11.88 5.60 -14.05
N GLY A 65 -11.10 5.53 -12.97
CA GLY A 65 -11.57 5.88 -11.63
C GLY A 65 -12.49 4.79 -11.05
N TYR A 66 -12.19 4.36 -9.84
CA TYR A 66 -12.99 3.36 -9.12
C TYR A 66 -13.31 3.83 -7.70
N PRO A 67 -14.57 3.70 -7.25
CA PRO A 67 -14.90 3.90 -5.84
C PRO A 67 -14.03 3.02 -4.95
N ILE A 68 -13.51 3.59 -3.87
CA ILE A 68 -12.70 2.87 -2.89
C ILE A 68 -13.62 2.26 -1.83
N ASP A 69 -13.58 0.94 -1.67
CA ASP A 69 -14.31 0.23 -0.61
C ASP A 69 -13.45 0.02 0.66
N LEU A 70 -12.12 -0.11 0.50
CA LEU A 70 -11.16 -0.33 1.58
C LEU A 70 -9.94 0.60 1.46
N MET A 71 -9.54 1.22 2.57
CA MET A 71 -8.31 2.01 2.69
C MET A 71 -7.50 1.53 3.90
N LEU A 72 -6.36 0.88 3.63
CA LEU A 72 -5.58 0.19 4.67
C LEU A 72 -4.16 0.73 4.78
N TYR A 73 -3.71 1.00 6.01
CA TYR A 73 -2.30 1.23 6.32
C TYR A 73 -1.56 -0.11 6.38
N ALA A 74 -0.49 -0.27 5.60
CA ALA A 74 0.31 -1.50 5.61
C ALA A 74 1.32 -1.48 6.77
N ASN A 75 0.88 -1.95 7.94
CA ASN A 75 1.71 -2.07 9.13
C ASN A 75 2.61 -3.32 8.99
N ASN A 76 3.93 -3.12 9.02
CA ASN A 76 4.90 -4.21 8.87
C ASN A 76 5.69 -4.50 10.16
N TYR A 77 5.41 -3.82 11.26
CA TYR A 77 6.28 -3.79 12.43
C TYR A 77 5.65 -4.36 13.70
N GLU A 78 4.32 -4.41 13.80
CA GLU A 78 3.61 -4.98 14.95
C GLU A 78 3.39 -6.48 14.81
N LEU A 79 3.47 -7.18 15.95
CA LEU A 79 3.00 -8.55 16.09
C LEU A 79 1.47 -8.59 16.12
N VAL A 80 0.92 -9.79 15.90
CA VAL A 80 -0.51 -10.05 16.05
C VAL A 80 -0.74 -10.76 17.37
N ASP A 81 -1.67 -10.25 18.17
CA ASP A 81 -2.08 -10.81 19.46
C ASP A 81 -3.57 -10.51 19.74
N GLY A 82 -4.02 -10.70 20.97
CA GLY A 82 -5.42 -10.49 21.36
C GLY A 82 -5.89 -9.04 21.30
N GLU A 83 -4.96 -8.07 21.36
CA GLU A 83 -5.26 -6.64 21.26
C GLU A 83 -4.98 -6.11 19.83
N HIS A 84 -4.06 -6.76 19.12
CA HIS A 84 -3.58 -6.33 17.79
C HIS A 84 -3.96 -7.36 16.70
N PRO A 85 -5.20 -7.34 16.16
CA PRO A 85 -5.62 -8.28 15.13
C PRO A 85 -4.92 -8.03 13.78
N ILE A 86 -4.96 -9.01 12.86
CA ILE A 86 -4.36 -8.89 11.51
C ILE A 86 -4.92 -7.69 10.75
N VAL A 87 -6.25 -7.51 10.78
CA VAL A 87 -6.93 -6.33 10.26
C VAL A 87 -7.64 -5.64 11.40
N GLU A 88 -7.36 -4.36 11.55
CA GLU A 88 -7.96 -3.49 12.55
C GLU A 88 -8.66 -2.33 11.86
N GLU A 89 -9.90 -2.07 12.25
CA GLU A 89 -10.69 -0.92 11.80
C GLU A 89 -10.41 0.27 12.71
N LEU A 90 -10.11 1.42 12.10
CA LEU A 90 -9.87 2.67 12.80
C LEU A 90 -11.20 3.42 12.91
N GLN A 91 -11.51 3.95 14.10
CA GLN A 91 -12.89 4.31 14.45
C GLN A 91 -13.27 5.71 14.00
N THR A 92 -12.29 6.62 13.86
CA THR A 92 -12.55 8.00 13.44
C THR A 92 -11.59 8.46 12.33
N PRO A 93 -11.99 9.43 11.49
CA PRO A 93 -11.11 9.99 10.48
C PRO A 93 -9.86 10.61 11.10
N GLU A 94 -9.93 11.18 12.31
CA GLU A 94 -8.78 11.76 13.01
C GLU A 94 -7.78 10.69 13.45
N GLU A 95 -8.28 9.58 14.02
CA GLU A 95 -7.45 8.43 14.42
C GLU A 95 -6.77 7.81 13.19
N ALA A 96 -7.56 7.54 12.15
CA ALA A 96 -7.04 6.98 10.92
C ALA A 96 -6.00 7.88 10.27
N LEU A 97 -6.28 9.17 10.15
CA LEU A 97 -5.32 10.13 9.62
C LEU A 97 -4.06 10.18 10.47
N ALA A 98 -4.16 10.08 11.80
CA ALA A 98 -2.99 10.08 12.68
C ALA A 98 -2.07 8.88 12.42
N VAL A 99 -2.63 7.68 12.23
CA VAL A 99 -1.87 6.47 11.90
C VAL A 99 -1.13 6.64 10.57
N PHE A 100 -1.84 7.04 9.51
CA PHE A 100 -1.24 7.22 8.19
C PHE A 100 -0.20 8.36 8.20
N ARG A 101 -0.52 9.50 8.83
CA ARG A 101 0.37 10.65 9.00
C ARG A 101 1.66 10.27 9.73
N ALA A 102 1.59 9.45 10.77
CA ALA A 102 2.75 8.98 11.51
C ALA A 102 3.69 8.13 10.64
N GLY A 103 3.12 7.38 9.69
CA GLY A 103 3.84 6.62 8.67
C GLY A 103 4.98 5.77 9.24
N ALA A 104 4.68 5.10 10.35
CA ALA A 104 5.58 4.20 11.04
C ALA A 104 5.84 2.94 10.19
N THR A 105 7.10 2.61 9.93
CA THR A 105 7.46 1.42 9.17
C THR A 105 8.79 0.86 9.66
N MET A 106 8.91 -0.47 9.70
CA MET A 106 10.19 -1.13 9.95
C MET A 106 11.02 -1.11 8.67
N SER A 107 12.14 -0.40 8.69
CA SER A 107 13.10 -0.39 7.58
C SER A 107 14.00 -1.64 7.63
N LYS A 108 13.95 -2.46 6.58
CA LYS A 108 14.83 -3.64 6.37
C LYS A 108 16.16 -3.30 5.67
N GLY A 109 16.67 -2.07 5.85
CA GLY A 109 18.08 -1.75 5.56
C GLY A 109 18.45 -1.59 4.08
N THR A 110 17.58 -1.01 3.25
CA THR A 110 17.97 -0.53 1.91
C THR A 110 18.40 0.94 1.89
N THR A 111 18.20 1.65 3.02
CA THR A 111 18.66 3.02 3.29
C THR A 111 19.37 3.03 4.64
N SER A 112 20.13 4.09 4.93
CA SER A 112 21.00 4.22 6.13
C SER A 112 20.31 4.10 7.49
N ALA A 113 19.00 3.85 7.54
CA ALA A 113 18.22 3.68 8.76
C ALA A 113 17.78 2.21 8.93
N THR A 114 18.15 1.61 10.05
CA THR A 114 17.68 0.31 10.55
C THR A 114 16.74 0.55 11.73
N GLY A 115 15.61 -0.17 11.79
CA GLY A 115 14.64 -0.06 12.89
C GLY A 115 13.33 0.60 12.48
N LEU A 116 12.52 0.97 13.48
CA LEU A 116 11.26 1.67 13.28
C LEU A 116 11.53 3.12 12.86
N VAL A 117 11.06 3.49 11.68
CA VAL A 117 11.20 4.84 11.14
C VAL A 117 9.83 5.47 10.92
N HIS A 118 9.78 6.80 10.99
CA HIS A 118 8.58 7.59 10.76
C HIS A 118 8.82 8.52 9.59
N THR A 119 8.09 8.31 8.51
CA THR A 119 8.07 9.20 7.35
C THR A 119 6.62 9.57 7.09
N TYR A 120 6.30 10.85 6.86
CA TYR A 120 4.94 11.28 6.60
C TYR A 120 4.26 10.40 5.52
N PHE A 121 3.14 9.75 5.87
CA PHE A 121 2.44 8.78 4.99
C PHE A 121 3.26 7.56 4.53
N ALA A 122 4.33 7.23 5.25
CA ALA A 122 5.35 6.24 4.85
C ALA A 122 5.86 6.47 3.42
N ASN A 123 5.84 7.74 2.97
CA ASN A 123 6.12 8.13 1.59
C ASN A 123 7.21 9.19 1.56
N ILE A 124 8.36 8.87 0.98
CA ILE A 124 9.49 9.81 0.85
C ILE A 124 9.34 10.80 -0.32
N PHE A 125 8.30 10.64 -1.14
CA PHE A 125 8.09 11.40 -2.38
C PHE A 125 6.97 12.43 -2.23
N GLY A 126 7.28 13.70 -2.52
CA GLY A 126 6.34 14.79 -2.69
C GLY A 126 5.62 15.25 -1.41
N ALA A 127 4.80 14.38 -0.82
CA ALA A 127 3.93 14.72 0.31
C ALA A 127 4.71 15.30 1.52
N PRO A 128 5.88 14.76 1.94
CA PRO A 128 6.67 15.40 2.99
C PRO A 128 7.18 16.79 2.62
N GLN A 129 7.50 17.03 1.34
CA GLN A 129 8.03 18.31 0.85
C GLN A 129 6.91 19.36 0.65
N TYR A 130 5.68 18.92 0.39
CA TYR A 130 4.51 19.78 0.16
C TYR A 130 3.44 19.59 1.25
N ARG A 131 3.87 19.46 2.51
CA ARG A 131 2.98 19.09 3.61
C ARG A 131 1.81 20.06 3.82
N GLU A 132 2.07 21.37 3.71
CA GLU A 132 1.03 22.40 3.85
C GLU A 132 -0.08 22.27 2.79
N LEU A 133 0.27 21.79 1.59
CA LEU A 133 -0.70 21.52 0.52
C LEU A 133 -1.38 20.16 0.71
N HIS A 134 -0.64 19.15 1.19
CA HIS A 134 -1.13 17.78 1.31
C HIS A 134 -2.07 17.58 2.51
N GLU A 135 -1.80 18.16 3.68
CA GLU A 135 -2.61 17.98 4.89
C GLU A 135 -4.11 18.26 4.69
N PRO A 136 -4.54 19.42 4.14
CA PRO A 136 -5.97 19.68 3.96
C PRO A 136 -6.64 18.71 2.97
N LEU A 137 -5.89 18.23 1.95
CA LEU A 137 -6.39 17.24 1.00
C LEU A 137 -6.56 15.87 1.68
N ALA A 138 -5.58 15.46 2.50
CA ALA A 138 -5.67 14.23 3.27
C ALA A 138 -6.84 14.27 4.25
N GLU A 139 -7.03 15.38 4.97
CA GLU A 139 -8.18 15.57 5.86
C GLU A 139 -9.51 15.40 5.11
N GLN A 140 -9.66 16.05 3.95
CA GLN A 140 -10.86 15.93 3.12
C GLN A 140 -11.11 14.49 2.64
N VAL A 141 -10.06 13.77 2.23
CA VAL A 141 -10.16 12.38 1.77
C VAL A 141 -10.59 11.46 2.91
N PHE A 142 -9.96 11.56 4.09
CA PHE A 142 -10.30 10.72 5.24
C PHE A 142 -11.72 11.01 5.74
N GLN A 143 -12.12 12.28 5.85
CA GLN A 143 -13.50 12.62 6.20
C GLN A 143 -14.51 12.05 5.20
N SER A 144 -14.19 12.10 3.90
CA SER A 144 -15.06 11.57 2.85
C SER A 144 -15.13 10.05 2.87
N ALA A 145 -14.00 9.37 3.11
CA ALA A 145 -13.93 7.92 3.23
C ALA A 145 -14.86 7.41 4.34
N PHE A 146 -14.78 8.00 5.54
CA PHE A 146 -15.67 7.65 6.65
C PHE A 146 -17.13 7.97 6.35
N ARG A 147 -17.41 9.15 5.77
CA ARG A 147 -18.79 9.54 5.42
C ARG A 147 -19.42 8.63 4.37
N SER A 148 -18.64 8.12 3.42
CA SER A 148 -19.13 7.21 2.37
C SER A 148 -19.08 5.74 2.76
N GLY A 149 -18.74 5.41 4.02
CA GLY A 149 -18.72 4.03 4.52
C GLY A 149 -17.57 3.18 4.02
N VAL A 150 -16.46 3.80 3.60
CA VAL A 150 -15.22 3.07 3.28
C VAL A 150 -14.68 2.43 4.55
N PHE A 151 -14.26 1.17 4.47
CA PHE A 151 -13.53 0.55 5.57
C PHE A 151 -12.13 1.14 5.65
N VAL A 152 -11.85 1.92 6.70
CA VAL A 152 -10.53 2.51 6.93
C VAL A 152 -9.85 1.81 8.10
N GLY A 153 -8.64 1.32 7.88
CA GLY A 153 -7.99 0.46 8.86
C GLY A 153 -6.48 0.33 8.68
N GLN A 154 -5.91 -0.63 9.41
CA GLN A 154 -4.55 -1.10 9.20
C GLN A 154 -4.50 -2.61 9.02
N LEU A 155 -3.55 -3.06 8.19
CA LEU A 155 -3.27 -4.45 7.88
C LEU A 155 -1.86 -4.81 8.39
N ARG A 156 -1.77 -5.70 9.37
CA ARG A 156 -0.51 -6.18 9.96
C ARG A 156 0.12 -7.25 9.08
N THR A 157 0.85 -6.79 8.08
CA THR A 157 1.65 -7.62 7.16
C THR A 157 2.81 -8.33 7.87
N ARG A 158 3.29 -7.81 9.02
CA ARG A 158 4.44 -8.33 9.79
C ARG A 158 5.72 -8.52 8.98
N LEU A 159 5.83 -7.92 7.79
CA LEU A 159 6.98 -8.14 6.89
C LEU A 159 8.31 -7.68 7.52
N GLY A 160 8.26 -6.69 8.40
CA GLY A 160 9.39 -6.17 9.18
C GLY A 160 9.74 -6.99 10.42
N VAL A 161 8.86 -7.91 10.86
CA VAL A 161 9.06 -8.72 12.07
C VAL A 161 9.91 -9.95 11.73
N PRO A 162 11.02 -10.21 12.46
CA PRO A 162 11.85 -11.39 12.23
C PRO A 162 11.07 -12.69 12.36
N GLY A 163 11.16 -13.56 11.34
CA GLY A 163 10.46 -14.85 11.31
C GLY A 163 9.05 -14.79 10.72
N CYS A 164 8.55 -13.61 10.35
CA CYS A 164 7.24 -13.44 9.72
C CYS A 164 7.32 -13.04 8.23
N GLU A 165 8.50 -13.11 7.60
CA GLU A 165 8.72 -12.67 6.22
C GLU A 165 7.77 -13.30 5.20
N ALA A 166 7.47 -14.59 5.39
CA ALA A 166 6.60 -15.36 4.51
C ALA A 166 5.19 -15.56 5.08
N SER A 167 5.08 -15.93 6.37
CA SER A 167 3.81 -16.20 7.02
C SER A 167 2.97 -14.94 7.23
N GLY A 168 3.62 -13.81 7.55
CA GLY A 168 2.96 -12.52 7.80
C GLY A 168 2.11 -12.06 6.60
N PRO A 169 2.72 -11.86 5.41
CA PRO A 169 1.98 -11.49 4.20
C PRO A 169 0.92 -12.51 3.78
N LYS A 170 1.20 -13.80 3.97
CA LYS A 170 0.24 -14.87 3.66
C LYS A 170 -1.03 -14.75 4.52
N GLU A 171 -0.88 -14.70 5.83
CA GLU A 171 -2.00 -14.59 6.77
C GLU A 171 -2.76 -13.26 6.59
N ALA A 172 -2.05 -12.17 6.29
CA ALA A 172 -2.64 -10.88 5.93
C ALA A 172 -3.52 -10.97 4.67
N ALA A 173 -3.04 -11.67 3.63
CA ALA A 173 -3.80 -11.89 2.41
C ALA A 173 -5.03 -12.79 2.66
N GLU A 174 -4.91 -13.83 3.48
CA GLU A 174 -6.02 -14.73 3.85
C GLU A 174 -7.12 -13.99 4.63
N GLU A 175 -6.75 -13.11 5.57
CA GLU A 175 -7.69 -12.25 6.30
C GLU A 175 -8.39 -11.25 5.37
N LEU A 176 -7.65 -10.60 4.48
CA LEU A 176 -8.22 -9.67 3.51
C LEU A 176 -9.18 -10.38 2.56
N PHE A 177 -8.84 -11.58 2.11
CA PHE A 177 -9.71 -12.39 1.25
C PHE A 177 -11.01 -12.76 1.96
N ARG A 178 -10.96 -13.21 3.23
CA ARG A 178 -12.17 -13.50 4.03
C ARG A 178 -13.10 -12.29 4.10
N ARG A 179 -12.54 -11.10 4.36
CA ARG A 179 -13.32 -9.85 4.41
C ARG A 179 -13.96 -9.48 3.08
N ILE A 180 -13.22 -9.55 1.97
CA ILE A 180 -13.74 -9.21 0.64
C ILE A 180 -14.76 -10.25 0.16
N ALA A 181 -14.55 -11.52 0.49
CA ALA A 181 -15.48 -12.60 0.13
C ALA A 181 -16.75 -12.61 1.00
N GLY A 182 -16.78 -11.88 2.11
CA GLY A 182 -17.89 -11.84 3.07
C GLY A 182 -18.07 -13.13 3.86
N VAL A 183 -16.98 -13.85 4.15
CA VAL A 183 -16.96 -15.18 4.82
C VAL A 183 -16.25 -15.11 6.17
#